data_AF-A0A7S2YD32-F1
#
_entry.id   AF-A0A7S2YD32-F1
#
_cell.length_a   1.000
_cell.length_b   1.000
_cell.length_c   1.000
_cell.angle_alpha   90.00
_cell.angle_beta   90.00
_cell.angle_gamma   90.00
#
_symmetry.space_group_name_H-M   'P 1'
#
loop_
_entity.id
_entity.type
_entity.pdbx_description
1 polymer ?
#
loop_
_entity_poly.entity_id
_entity_poly.type
_entity_poly.pdbx_seq_one_letter_code
_entity_poly.pdbx_strand_id
1 'polypeptide(L)'
;MACCTNPNADEYTYDDYTRGTITPDVSQDSTATEDSEIRNVDYRKVTPLFQNIERENWEGVLTFLSTGRWSNSMLASSNDHFRSPSPEIQAKTWVTAYNRRGDPEWSQLPLHAAISYLAPHVVIQKLCQLYPKGVHCTDNEGMLPIHLAFGFGAQDNVLALLLDPFPASINEKGLGDRYPYECCELGPNKTRGKVFKIVTDQVIHRTRRGMENELRDFTNQAVKTIGVAGPDDLSEKKITQFILELLKDRKELQEIKEQARASSRSASPSSALSPKTSGKSSRIGKRKSSKMVAKTPAAPKVTGRKPSSKNYS
;
A
#
# COMPACT_ATOMS: atom_id res chain seq x y z
N MET A 1 -9.03 0.94 -2.47
CA MET A 1 -8.68 2.22 -1.82
C MET A 1 -7.63 2.84 -2.73
N ALA A 2 -7.79 4.08 -3.18
CA ALA A 2 -6.89 4.67 -4.18
C ALA A 2 -5.50 4.97 -3.58
N CYS A 3 -4.43 4.81 -4.37
CA CYS A 3 -3.08 5.22 -4.00
C CYS A 3 -3.01 6.75 -3.88
N CYS A 4 -2.28 7.26 -2.88
CA CYS A 4 -2.06 8.70 -2.70
C CYS A 4 -0.74 9.16 -3.33
N THR A 5 -0.74 10.21 -4.12
CA THR A 5 0.49 10.85 -4.60
C THR A 5 0.83 12.05 -3.70
N ASN A 6 2.02 12.62 -3.88
CA ASN A 6 2.32 13.93 -3.29
C ASN A 6 1.28 14.94 -3.82
N PRO A 7 0.56 15.68 -2.94
CA PRO A 7 -0.48 16.63 -3.38
C PRO A 7 0.05 17.75 -4.30
N ASN A 8 1.36 18.00 -4.34
CA ASN A 8 1.99 18.94 -5.27
C ASN A 8 2.51 18.29 -6.57
N ALA A 9 2.33 16.97 -6.75
CA ALA A 9 2.73 16.27 -7.98
C ALA A 9 1.69 16.44 -9.11
N ASP A 10 0.42 16.65 -8.76
CA ASP A 10 -0.69 16.73 -9.71
C ASP A 10 -0.82 18.11 -10.37
N GLU A 11 -0.02 19.11 -9.99
CA GLU A 11 0.01 20.43 -10.64
C GLU A 11 0.82 20.44 -11.96
N TYR A 12 1.40 19.30 -12.35
CA TYR A 12 2.12 19.13 -13.61
C TYR A 12 1.71 17.83 -14.32
N THR A 13 0.42 17.64 -14.55
CA THR A 13 -0.01 16.75 -15.64
C THR A 13 0.41 17.40 -16.96
N TYR A 14 1.24 16.69 -17.71
CA TYR A 14 1.63 17.06 -19.07
C TYR A 14 0.37 17.04 -19.94
N ASP A 15 -0.24 18.20 -20.14
CA ASP A 15 -1.44 18.34 -20.97
C ASP A 15 -1.12 17.95 -22.41
N ASP A 16 -1.82 16.90 -22.84
CA ASP A 16 -1.98 16.50 -24.22
C ASP A 16 -2.63 17.67 -25.00
N TYR A 17 -2.15 17.90 -26.22
CA TYR A 17 -2.53 19.03 -27.06
C TYR A 17 -4.04 19.03 -27.34
N THR A 18 -4.82 19.96 -26.75
CA THR A 18 -6.04 20.51 -27.37
C THR A 18 -6.49 21.84 -26.73
N ARG A 19 -6.14 22.94 -27.40
CA ARG A 19 -7.00 24.08 -27.72
C ARG A 19 -7.94 24.66 -26.62
N GLY A 20 -7.43 25.67 -25.91
CA GLY A 20 -8.06 27.00 -25.77
C GLY A 20 -9.31 27.18 -24.90
N THR A 21 -9.17 28.01 -23.84
CA THR A 21 -9.97 29.20 -23.47
C THR A 21 -10.25 29.36 -21.96
N ILE A 22 -9.71 30.46 -21.41
CA ILE A 22 -10.33 31.43 -20.49
C ILE A 22 -10.86 30.93 -19.12
N THR A 23 -10.14 31.29 -18.06
CA THR A 23 -10.61 31.45 -16.66
C THR A 23 -11.57 32.64 -16.53
N PRO A 24 -12.54 32.69 -15.58
CA PRO A 24 -12.17 33.14 -14.21
C PRO A 24 -13.01 32.59 -13.03
N ASP A 25 -12.34 32.56 -11.87
CA ASP A 25 -12.75 33.00 -10.53
C ASP A 25 -14.18 32.71 -10.01
N VAL A 26 -14.30 31.86 -8.97
CA VAL A 26 -15.39 31.91 -7.97
C VAL A 26 -14.92 31.30 -6.63
N SER A 27 -14.68 32.20 -5.66
CA SER A 27 -14.97 32.16 -4.21
C SER A 27 -14.81 30.87 -3.40
N GLN A 28 -13.95 30.99 -2.38
CA GLN A 28 -13.93 30.21 -1.15
C GLN A 28 -15.24 30.38 -0.36
N ASP A 29 -15.92 29.28 -0.01
CA ASP A 29 -16.49 29.13 1.34
C ASP A 29 -16.78 27.67 1.72
N SER A 30 -16.43 27.36 2.97
CA SER A 30 -17.12 26.47 3.93
C SER A 30 -16.84 24.96 4.02
N THR A 31 -16.48 24.60 5.27
CA THR A 31 -16.74 23.36 6.04
C THR A 31 -15.65 22.28 6.17
N ALA A 32 -14.92 22.38 7.28
CA ALA A 32 -14.38 21.33 8.16
C ALA A 32 -14.11 19.92 7.59
N THR A 33 -12.82 19.60 7.43
CA THR A 33 -12.25 18.33 7.91
C THR A 33 -10.95 18.64 8.64
N GLU A 34 -10.73 18.03 9.80
CA GLU A 34 -9.39 17.96 10.42
C GLU A 34 -8.47 17.03 9.60
N ASP A 35 -8.39 17.26 8.28
CA ASP A 35 -7.34 16.72 7.43
C ASP A 35 -6.12 17.61 7.65
N SER A 36 -5.40 17.30 8.72
CA SER A 36 -4.09 17.87 9.02
C SER A 36 -3.25 17.97 7.73
N GLU A 37 -3.10 19.19 7.24
CA GLU A 37 -2.53 19.56 5.94
C GLU A 37 -1.29 18.71 5.59
N ILE A 38 -1.37 17.93 4.51
CA ILE A 38 -0.23 17.16 4.02
C ILE A 38 0.81 18.15 3.54
N ARG A 39 1.91 18.25 4.28
CA ARG A 39 2.95 19.26 4.04
C ARG A 39 3.96 18.76 3.02
N ASN A 40 4.35 19.63 2.10
CA ASN A 40 5.51 19.44 1.22
C ASN A 40 6.64 20.40 1.64
N VAL A 41 7.87 19.91 1.67
CA VAL A 41 9.06 20.67 2.02
C VAL A 41 10.15 20.47 0.96
N ASP A 42 10.73 21.58 0.51
CA ASP A 42 11.94 21.59 -0.34
C ASP A 42 13.10 20.90 0.40
N TYR A 43 13.76 19.96 -0.27
CA TYR A 43 14.94 19.25 0.21
C TYR A 43 16.05 20.18 0.73
N ARG A 44 16.16 21.42 0.22
CA ARG A 44 17.09 22.45 0.74
C ARG A 44 16.82 22.82 2.21
N LYS A 45 15.60 22.58 2.69
CA LYS A 45 15.14 22.79 4.06
C LYS A 45 14.58 21.49 4.65
N VAL A 46 15.27 20.38 4.38
CA VAL A 46 14.89 19.01 4.79
C VAL A 46 14.51 18.93 6.27
N THR A 47 13.49 18.13 6.58
CA THR A 47 13.07 17.90 7.95
C THR A 47 14.17 17.19 8.75
N PRO A 48 14.33 17.48 10.06
CA PRO A 48 15.32 16.79 10.88
C PRO A 48 15.16 15.26 10.86
N LEU A 49 13.92 14.76 10.77
CA LEU A 49 13.65 13.34 10.61
C LEU A 49 14.29 12.77 9.35
N PHE A 50 14.00 13.37 8.21
CA PHE A 50 14.50 12.91 6.92
C PHE A 50 16.02 13.01 6.85
N GLN A 51 16.61 14.10 7.35
CA GLN A 51 18.07 14.25 7.43
C GLN A 51 18.74 13.16 8.28
N ASN A 52 18.14 12.75 9.40
CA ASN A 52 18.71 11.69 10.23
C ASN A 52 18.53 10.29 9.62
N ILE A 53 17.49 10.08 8.79
CA ILE A 53 17.32 8.87 7.99
C ILE A 53 18.45 8.75 6.96
N GLU A 54 18.76 9.82 6.23
CA GLU A 54 19.84 9.83 5.23
C GLU A 54 21.24 9.62 5.84
N ARG A 55 21.42 10.07 7.09
CA ARG A 55 22.64 9.84 7.88
C ARG A 55 22.69 8.46 8.53
N GLU A 56 21.65 7.64 8.34
CA GLU A 56 21.50 6.33 8.95
C GLU A 56 21.59 6.36 10.50
N ASN A 57 21.20 7.49 11.12
CA ASN A 57 21.20 7.67 12.57
C ASN A 57 19.96 7.00 13.20
N TRP A 58 19.87 5.68 13.11
CA TRP A 58 18.67 4.93 13.49
C TRP A 58 18.32 5.03 14.97
N GLU A 59 19.31 5.18 15.85
CA GLU A 59 19.10 5.37 17.29
C GLU A 59 18.44 6.72 17.58
N GLY A 60 18.96 7.80 16.99
CA GLY A 60 18.36 9.13 17.09
C GLY A 60 16.97 9.18 16.47
N VAL A 61 16.80 8.58 15.28
CA VAL A 61 15.49 8.47 14.61
C VAL A 61 14.50 7.73 15.49
N LEU A 62 14.85 6.57 16.05
CA LEU A 62 13.96 5.78 16.89
C LEU A 62 13.58 6.52 18.18
N THR A 63 14.55 7.22 18.79
CA THR A 63 14.31 8.07 19.96
C THR A 63 13.33 9.18 19.63
N PHE A 64 13.52 9.86 18.50
CA PHE A 64 12.66 10.93 18.03
C PHE A 64 11.24 10.44 17.70
N LEU A 65 11.10 9.35 16.96
CA LEU A 65 9.79 8.77 16.64
C LEU A 65 9.03 8.28 17.87
N SER A 66 9.72 7.94 18.96
CA SER A 66 9.10 7.43 20.18
C SER A 66 8.81 8.52 21.21
N THR A 67 9.61 9.57 21.26
CA THR A 67 9.58 10.58 22.35
C THR A 67 9.36 12.01 21.86
N GLY A 68 9.42 12.25 20.55
CA GLY A 68 9.48 13.59 19.94
C GLY A 68 10.80 14.32 20.16
N ARG A 69 11.82 13.68 20.76
CA ARG A 69 13.12 14.28 21.11
C ARG A 69 14.26 13.53 20.44
N TRP A 70 15.32 14.24 20.09
CA TRP A 70 16.51 13.65 19.44
C TRP A 70 17.49 13.02 20.43
N SER A 71 17.35 13.30 21.74
CA SER A 71 18.18 12.71 22.79
C SER A 71 17.35 12.44 24.05
N ASN A 72 17.75 11.42 24.80
CA ASN A 72 17.17 11.06 26.10
C ASN A 72 17.76 11.88 27.27
N SER A 73 18.77 12.72 27.01
CA SER A 73 19.44 13.50 28.05
C SER A 73 18.67 14.78 28.33
N MET A 74 18.22 14.95 29.58
CA MET A 74 17.54 16.17 30.01
C MET A 74 18.42 17.42 29.91
N LEU A 75 19.75 17.26 29.95
CA LEU A 75 20.73 18.35 29.91
C LEU A 75 21.27 18.63 28.50
N ALA A 76 21.12 17.70 27.56
CA ALA A 76 21.54 17.87 26.17
C ALA A 76 20.52 18.68 25.34
N SER A 77 19.62 19.41 26.01
CA SER A 77 18.68 20.31 25.36
C SER A 77 19.41 21.55 24.85
N SER A 78 20.24 21.36 23.82
CA SER A 78 20.63 22.45 22.93
C SER A 78 19.34 23.03 22.32
N ASN A 79 19.31 24.34 22.08
CA ASN A 79 18.14 25.08 21.57
C ASN A 79 17.49 24.49 20.28
N ASP A 80 18.14 23.55 19.59
CA ASP A 80 17.61 22.86 18.40
C ASP A 80 16.39 21.96 18.68
N HIS A 81 16.18 21.49 19.91
CA HIS A 81 15.05 20.58 20.21
C HIS A 81 13.68 21.27 20.31
N PHE A 82 13.64 22.61 20.47
CA PHE A 82 12.37 23.34 20.70
C PHE A 82 11.66 23.78 19.40
N ARG A 83 12.32 23.69 18.23
CA ARG A 83 11.77 24.13 16.94
C ARG A 83 11.44 23.01 15.95
N SER A 84 11.73 21.75 16.29
CA SER A 84 11.43 20.61 15.41
C SER A 84 9.93 20.30 15.44
N PRO A 85 9.25 20.15 14.29
CA PRO A 85 7.85 19.69 14.26
C PRO A 85 7.69 18.34 14.95
N SER A 86 6.47 18.01 15.39
CA SER A 86 6.18 16.72 16.04
C SER A 86 6.50 15.53 15.12
N PRO A 87 6.79 14.32 15.66
CA PRO A 87 7.12 13.15 14.85
C PRO A 87 5.99 12.78 13.88
N GLU A 88 4.72 12.97 14.25
CA GLU A 88 3.55 12.74 13.38
C GLU A 88 3.57 13.66 12.16
N ILE A 89 3.92 14.94 12.36
CA ILE A 89 4.02 15.91 11.26
C ILE A 89 5.17 15.53 10.34
N GLN A 90 6.35 15.25 10.90
CA GLN A 90 7.51 14.92 10.08
C GLN A 90 7.32 13.62 9.30
N ALA A 91 6.69 12.59 9.90
CA ALA A 91 6.45 11.29 9.27
C ALA A 91 5.56 11.36 8.01
N LYS A 92 4.64 12.33 7.95
CA LYS A 92 3.76 12.56 6.78
C LYS A 92 4.18 13.73 5.90
N THR A 93 5.31 14.37 6.19
CA THR A 93 5.81 15.49 5.38
C THR A 93 6.53 14.95 4.15
N TRP A 94 6.07 15.32 2.96
CA TRP A 94 6.78 15.05 1.71
C TRP A 94 8.04 15.91 1.63
N VAL A 95 9.15 15.29 1.24
CA VAL A 95 10.40 15.98 0.94
C VAL A 95 10.63 15.90 -0.56
N THR A 96 10.72 17.07 -1.21
CA THR A 96 10.86 17.18 -2.66
C THR A 96 12.15 17.90 -3.01
N ALA A 97 13.00 17.29 -3.83
CA ALA A 97 14.13 17.98 -4.43
C ALA A 97 13.71 18.59 -5.76
N TYR A 98 14.13 19.83 -5.99
CA TYR A 98 13.83 20.58 -7.21
C TYR A 98 15.11 20.85 -8.00
N ASN A 99 15.02 20.74 -9.32
CA ASN A 99 16.10 21.08 -10.23
C ASN A 99 16.32 22.62 -10.30
N ARG A 100 17.29 23.10 -11.10
CA ARG A 100 17.54 24.55 -11.26
C ARG A 100 16.39 25.32 -11.93
N ARG A 101 15.54 24.62 -12.68
CA ARG A 101 14.37 25.17 -13.39
C ARG A 101 13.14 25.26 -12.48
N GLY A 102 13.17 24.59 -11.32
CA GLY A 102 12.05 24.52 -10.38
C GLY A 102 11.19 23.26 -10.53
N ASP A 103 11.54 22.33 -11.42
CA ASP A 103 10.78 21.08 -11.58
C ASP A 103 11.19 20.05 -10.51
N PRO A 104 10.25 19.27 -9.95
CA PRO A 104 10.55 18.23 -8.98
C PRO A 104 11.38 17.10 -9.63
N GLU A 105 12.56 16.85 -9.09
CA GLU A 105 13.45 15.75 -9.52
C GLU A 105 13.07 14.44 -8.80
N TRP A 106 12.81 14.53 -7.49
CA TRP A 106 12.26 13.43 -6.71
C TRP A 106 11.44 13.95 -5.53
N SER A 107 10.47 13.15 -5.07
CA SER A 107 9.62 13.44 -3.93
C SER A 107 9.32 12.18 -3.12
N GLN A 108 9.69 12.18 -1.84
CA GLN A 108 9.57 11.02 -0.98
C GLN A 108 9.08 11.38 0.43
N LEU A 109 8.19 10.54 0.98
CA LEU A 109 7.95 10.48 2.42
C LEU A 109 9.15 9.87 3.17
N PRO A 110 9.31 10.16 4.48
CA PRO A 110 10.30 9.49 5.33
C PRO A 110 10.22 7.97 5.29
N LEU A 111 9.04 7.38 5.10
CA LEU A 111 8.87 5.93 4.94
C LEU A 111 9.61 5.40 3.70
N HIS A 112 9.51 6.08 2.56
CA HIS A 112 10.23 5.71 1.34
C HIS A 112 11.74 5.77 1.56
N ALA A 113 12.23 6.90 2.09
CA ALA A 113 13.65 7.08 2.39
C ALA A 113 14.15 5.99 3.36
N ALA A 114 13.44 5.74 4.46
CA ALA A 114 13.85 4.73 5.44
C ALA A 114 13.97 3.32 4.81
N ILE A 115 13.10 2.97 3.86
CA ILE A 115 13.20 1.69 3.14
C ILE A 115 14.41 1.68 2.19
N SER A 116 14.64 2.77 1.46
CA SER A 116 15.77 2.92 0.54
C SER A 116 17.13 2.84 1.26
N TYR A 117 17.21 3.37 2.48
CA TYR A 117 18.38 3.29 3.36
C TYR A 117 18.41 2.04 4.25
N LEU A 118 17.53 1.05 4.00
CA LEU A 118 17.48 -0.22 4.73
C LEU A 118 17.37 -0.07 6.25
N ALA A 119 16.53 0.88 6.69
CA ALA A 119 16.32 1.14 8.11
C ALA A 119 15.87 -0.13 8.87
N PRO A 120 16.25 -0.26 10.16
CA PRO A 120 15.80 -1.37 10.99
C PRO A 120 14.27 -1.48 11.01
N HIS A 121 13.77 -2.72 11.07
CA HIS A 121 12.33 -3.02 11.11
C HIS A 121 11.56 -2.18 12.14
N VAL A 122 12.14 -1.93 13.32
CA VAL A 122 11.52 -1.11 14.38
C VAL A 122 11.31 0.36 13.96
N VAL A 123 12.19 0.91 13.13
CA VAL A 123 12.05 2.28 12.60
C VAL A 123 10.91 2.33 11.59
N ILE A 124 10.88 1.38 10.65
CA ILE A 124 9.79 1.27 9.67
C ILE A 124 8.45 1.08 10.36
N GLN A 125 8.39 0.19 11.36
CA GLN A 125 7.19 -0.03 12.15
C GLN A 125 6.67 1.26 12.80
N LYS A 126 7.57 2.08 13.38
CA LYS A 126 7.20 3.36 14.00
C LYS A 126 6.69 4.37 12.97
N LEU A 127 7.32 4.47 11.81
CA LEU A 127 6.85 5.34 10.73
C LEU A 127 5.45 4.93 10.24
N CYS A 128 5.21 3.63 10.04
CA CYS A 128 3.88 3.11 9.69
C CYS A 128 2.84 3.37 10.79
N GLN A 129 3.21 3.33 12.07
CA GLN A 129 2.31 3.64 13.18
C GLN A 129 1.92 5.13 13.22
N LEU A 130 2.88 6.03 13.00
CA LEU A 130 2.66 7.48 13.01
C LEU A 130 1.89 7.96 11.77
N TYR A 131 2.11 7.31 10.62
CA TYR A 131 1.40 7.63 9.39
C TYR A 131 0.98 6.37 8.61
N PRO A 132 -0.12 5.69 9.02
CA PRO A 132 -0.56 4.45 8.39
C PRO A 132 -0.91 4.58 6.91
N LYS A 133 -1.46 5.73 6.50
CA LYS A 133 -1.77 6.02 5.08
C LYS A 133 -0.50 6.05 4.20
N GLY A 134 0.68 6.25 4.79
CA GLY A 134 1.95 6.31 4.06
C GLY A 134 2.28 5.05 3.26
N VAL A 135 1.78 3.87 3.67
CA VAL A 135 1.99 2.63 2.90
C VAL A 135 1.23 2.59 1.57
N HIS A 136 0.23 3.47 1.40
CA HIS A 136 -0.57 3.61 0.17
C HIS A 136 -0.05 4.73 -0.72
N CYS A 137 0.95 5.50 -0.27
CA CYS A 137 1.41 6.62 -1.05
C CYS A 137 2.56 6.22 -1.96
N THR A 138 2.54 6.70 -3.20
CA THR A 138 3.62 6.48 -4.16
C THR A 138 4.57 7.67 -4.18
N ASP A 139 5.87 7.43 -4.34
CA ASP A 139 6.79 8.52 -4.70
C ASP A 139 6.48 9.11 -6.09
N ASN A 140 7.27 10.09 -6.53
CA ASN A 140 7.09 10.74 -7.84
C ASN A 140 7.39 9.82 -9.03
N GLU A 141 7.98 8.64 -8.81
CA GLU A 141 8.17 7.62 -9.85
C GLU A 141 6.99 6.63 -9.90
N GLY A 142 5.94 6.86 -9.09
CA GLY A 142 4.81 5.96 -8.96
C GLY A 142 5.11 4.72 -8.10
N MET A 143 6.20 4.71 -7.34
CA MET A 143 6.62 3.55 -6.57
C MET A 143 6.03 3.59 -5.16
N LEU A 144 5.17 2.61 -4.84
CA LEU A 144 4.78 2.35 -3.44
C LEU A 144 5.98 1.89 -2.58
N PRO A 145 5.93 2.06 -1.24
CA PRO A 145 6.93 1.54 -0.31
C PRO A 145 7.28 0.06 -0.52
N ILE A 146 6.29 -0.76 -0.90
CA ILE A 146 6.52 -2.18 -1.18
C ILE A 146 7.43 -2.41 -2.39
N HIS A 147 7.34 -1.57 -3.44
CA HIS A 147 8.22 -1.67 -4.61
C HIS A 147 9.67 -1.40 -4.20
N LEU A 148 9.88 -0.34 -3.41
CA LEU A 148 11.19 0.01 -2.86
C LEU A 148 11.72 -1.13 -1.98
N ALA A 149 10.88 -1.71 -1.12
CA ALA A 149 11.29 -2.81 -0.24
C ALA A 149 11.76 -4.05 -1.03
N PHE A 150 11.09 -4.37 -2.14
CA PHE A 150 11.55 -5.43 -3.03
C PHE A 150 12.85 -5.05 -3.75
N GLY A 151 12.93 -3.84 -4.31
CA GLY A 151 14.08 -3.34 -5.06
C GLY A 151 15.35 -3.19 -4.24
N PHE A 152 15.28 -2.65 -3.04
CA PHE A 152 16.44 -2.48 -2.16
C PHE A 152 16.82 -3.74 -1.38
N GLY A 153 15.98 -4.79 -1.40
CA GLY A 153 16.29 -6.02 -0.68
C GLY A 153 15.95 -5.97 0.81
N ALA A 154 14.91 -5.22 1.20
CA ALA A 154 14.45 -5.16 2.60
C ALA A 154 14.11 -6.55 3.16
N GLN A 155 14.19 -6.70 4.48
CA GLN A 155 13.92 -7.96 5.17
C GLN A 155 12.42 -8.35 5.10
N ASP A 156 12.12 -9.65 5.23
CA ASP A 156 10.74 -10.16 5.10
C ASP A 156 9.79 -9.60 6.17
N ASN A 157 10.29 -9.26 7.35
CA ASN A 157 9.52 -8.58 8.39
C ASN A 157 9.10 -7.16 7.97
N VAL A 158 9.87 -6.47 7.13
CA VAL A 158 9.49 -5.17 6.54
C VAL A 158 8.45 -5.38 5.45
N LEU A 159 8.60 -6.41 4.61
CA LEU A 159 7.58 -6.75 3.62
C LEU A 159 6.23 -7.06 4.28
N ALA A 160 6.23 -7.82 5.38
CA ALA A 160 5.02 -8.12 6.15
C ALA A 160 4.36 -6.84 6.69
N LEU A 161 5.13 -5.91 7.27
CA LEU A 161 4.58 -4.63 7.76
C LEU A 161 3.88 -3.80 6.68
N LEU A 162 4.33 -3.90 5.44
CA LEU A 162 3.77 -3.15 4.31
C LEU A 162 2.58 -3.88 3.68
N LEU A 163 2.65 -5.21 3.59
CA LEU A 163 1.61 -6.04 2.98
C LEU A 163 0.40 -6.26 3.89
N ASP A 164 0.59 -6.40 5.21
CA ASP A 164 -0.50 -6.61 6.16
C ASP A 164 -1.61 -5.53 6.08
N PRO A 165 -1.29 -4.22 6.09
CA PRO A 165 -2.29 -3.17 5.95
C PRO A 165 -2.75 -2.94 4.50
N PHE A 166 -1.97 -3.33 3.49
CA PHE A 166 -2.32 -3.11 2.08
C PHE A 166 -1.94 -4.31 1.18
N PRO A 167 -2.63 -5.46 1.28
CA PRO A 167 -2.25 -6.68 0.54
C PRO A 167 -2.33 -6.53 -0.98
N ALA A 168 -3.26 -5.69 -1.46
CA ALA A 168 -3.45 -5.45 -2.89
C ALA A 168 -2.26 -4.74 -3.55
N SER A 169 -1.37 -4.09 -2.77
CA SER A 169 -0.19 -3.39 -3.26
C SER A 169 0.73 -4.27 -4.10
N ILE A 170 0.70 -5.60 -3.92
CA ILE A 170 1.51 -6.56 -4.69
C ILE A 170 1.12 -6.61 -6.18
N ASN A 171 -0.08 -6.14 -6.52
CA ASN A 171 -0.62 -6.09 -7.88
C ASN A 171 -0.70 -4.66 -8.42
N GLU A 172 -0.17 -3.67 -7.69
CA GLU A 172 -0.03 -2.30 -8.19
C GLU A 172 1.26 -2.22 -9.02
N LYS A 173 1.22 -1.48 -10.12
CA LYS A 173 2.35 -1.32 -11.02
C LYS A 173 3.01 0.03 -10.74
N GLY A 174 4.32 0.01 -10.49
CA GLY A 174 5.12 1.20 -10.25
C GLY A 174 5.88 1.64 -11.50
N LEU A 175 7.09 2.17 -11.28
CA LEU A 175 7.97 2.65 -12.34
C LEU A 175 8.23 1.56 -13.40
N GLY A 176 7.92 1.90 -14.66
CA GLY A 176 8.15 1.03 -15.81
C GLY A 176 7.15 -0.12 -15.91
N ASP A 177 5.94 0.06 -15.38
CA ASP A 177 4.84 -0.93 -15.42
C ASP A 177 5.16 -2.25 -14.70
N ARG A 178 6.09 -2.19 -13.73
CA ARG A 178 6.57 -3.35 -12.97
C ARG A 178 5.81 -3.53 -11.68
N TYR A 179 5.50 -4.79 -11.37
CA TYR A 179 5.01 -5.18 -10.05
C TYR A 179 6.14 -5.15 -9.00
N PRO A 180 5.84 -5.09 -7.70
CA PRO A 180 6.86 -5.01 -6.66
C PRO A 180 7.87 -6.16 -6.70
N TYR A 181 7.42 -7.39 -6.94
CA TYR A 181 8.32 -8.55 -6.99
C TYR A 181 9.30 -8.51 -8.17
N GLU A 182 8.97 -7.81 -9.25
CA GLU A 182 9.83 -7.62 -10.42
C GLU A 182 10.94 -6.59 -10.14
N CYS A 183 10.72 -5.64 -9.23
CA CYS A 183 11.75 -4.70 -8.79
C CYS A 183 12.97 -5.40 -8.17
N CYS A 184 12.84 -6.66 -7.72
CA CYS A 184 13.98 -7.48 -7.27
C CYS A 184 15.07 -7.64 -8.33
N GLU A 185 14.74 -7.50 -9.63
CA GLU A 185 15.72 -7.58 -10.71
C GLU A 185 16.77 -6.46 -10.65
N LEU A 186 16.37 -5.30 -10.14
CA LEU A 186 17.21 -4.13 -9.90
C LEU A 186 18.02 -4.26 -8.59
N GLY A 187 17.64 -5.21 -7.74
CA GLY A 187 18.10 -5.34 -6.36
C GLY A 187 19.08 -6.48 -6.08
N PRO A 188 19.51 -6.61 -4.82
CA PRO A 188 20.40 -7.70 -4.40
C PRO A 188 19.67 -9.05 -4.31
N ASN A 189 18.35 -9.07 -4.12
CA ASN A 189 17.58 -10.30 -3.85
C ASN A 189 16.76 -10.79 -5.06
N LYS A 190 17.46 -11.10 -6.16
CA LYS A 190 16.83 -11.57 -7.41
C LYS A 190 16.06 -12.88 -7.24
N THR A 191 16.52 -13.77 -6.37
CA THR A 191 15.88 -15.07 -6.12
C THR A 191 14.49 -14.89 -5.51
N ARG A 192 14.30 -13.94 -4.60
CA ARG A 192 12.97 -13.62 -4.05
C ARG A 192 11.98 -13.26 -5.15
N GLY A 193 12.35 -12.36 -6.06
CA GLY A 193 11.50 -11.99 -7.19
C GLY A 193 11.07 -13.19 -8.04
N LYS A 194 12.00 -14.11 -8.35
CA LYS A 194 11.70 -15.36 -9.07
C LYS A 194 10.71 -16.24 -8.33
N VAL A 195 10.88 -16.41 -7.02
CA VAL A 195 9.96 -17.21 -6.18
C VAL A 195 8.56 -16.59 -6.20
N PHE A 196 8.45 -15.28 -5.98
CA PHE A 196 7.16 -14.58 -6.04
C PHE A 196 6.52 -14.71 -7.42
N LYS A 197 7.27 -14.55 -8.51
CA LYS A 197 6.76 -14.74 -9.87
C LYS A 197 6.14 -16.12 -10.07
N ILE A 198 6.85 -17.18 -9.68
CA ILE A 198 6.34 -18.55 -9.78
C ILE A 198 5.03 -18.72 -8.99
N VAL A 199 4.97 -18.19 -7.77
CA VAL A 199 3.76 -18.27 -6.94
C VAL A 199 2.60 -17.51 -7.57
N THR A 200 2.84 -16.28 -8.03
CA THR A 200 1.84 -15.45 -8.71
C THR A 200 1.31 -16.13 -9.98
N ASP A 201 2.20 -16.64 -10.82
CA ASP A 201 1.83 -17.37 -12.04
C ASP A 201 0.99 -18.62 -11.72
N GLN A 202 1.35 -19.37 -10.67
CA GLN A 202 0.57 -20.53 -10.24
C GLN A 202 -0.83 -20.16 -9.77
N VAL A 203 -0.97 -19.07 -9.01
CA VAL A 203 -2.28 -18.57 -8.56
C VAL A 203 -3.12 -18.15 -9.76
N ILE A 204 -2.55 -17.36 -10.68
CA ILE A 204 -3.24 -16.91 -11.90
C ILE A 204 -3.70 -18.12 -12.73
N HIS A 205 -2.83 -19.10 -12.97
CA HIS A 205 -3.17 -20.31 -13.71
C HIS A 205 -4.23 -21.17 -13.04
N ARG A 206 -4.27 -21.23 -11.70
CA ARG A 206 -5.35 -21.92 -10.98
C ARG A 206 -6.68 -21.19 -11.11
N THR A 207 -6.69 -19.87 -10.92
CA THR A 207 -7.90 -19.05 -11.07
C THR A 207 -8.45 -19.14 -12.49
N ARG A 208 -7.59 -19.05 -13.51
CA ARG A 208 -8.01 -19.16 -14.91
C ARG A 208 -8.66 -20.51 -15.21
N ARG A 209 -8.06 -21.62 -14.76
CA ARG A 209 -8.64 -22.97 -14.92
C ARG A 209 -9.96 -23.12 -14.17
N GLY A 210 -10.09 -22.51 -12.98
CA GLY A 210 -11.35 -22.48 -12.25
C GLY A 210 -12.46 -21.83 -13.06
N MET A 211 -12.21 -20.62 -13.58
CA MET A 211 -13.15 -19.90 -14.43
C MET A 211 -13.48 -20.66 -15.72
N GLU A 212 -12.48 -21.26 -16.37
CA GLU A 212 -12.67 -22.09 -17.58
C GLU A 212 -13.58 -23.29 -17.29
N ASN A 213 -13.41 -23.95 -16.15
CA ASN A 213 -14.25 -25.08 -15.73
C ASN A 213 -15.68 -24.63 -15.43
N GLU A 214 -15.87 -23.52 -14.70
CA GLU A 214 -17.20 -22.98 -14.39
C GLU A 214 -17.96 -22.60 -15.67
N LEU A 215 -17.29 -21.95 -16.62
CA LEU A 215 -17.88 -21.60 -17.91
C LEU A 215 -18.25 -22.85 -18.71
N ARG A 216 -17.40 -23.89 -18.68
CA ARG A 216 -17.69 -25.17 -19.33
C ARG A 216 -18.90 -25.86 -18.72
N ASP A 217 -18.98 -25.91 -17.39
CA ASP A 217 -20.09 -26.55 -16.67
C ASP A 217 -21.41 -25.81 -16.91
N PHE A 218 -21.38 -24.47 -16.91
CA PHE A 218 -22.50 -23.64 -17.31
C PHE A 218 -22.96 -23.94 -18.74
N THR A 219 -22.01 -24.02 -19.69
CA THR A 219 -22.31 -24.31 -21.10
C THR A 219 -22.94 -25.69 -21.27
N ASN A 220 -22.39 -26.72 -20.59
CA ASN A 220 -22.94 -28.07 -20.58
C ASN A 220 -24.36 -28.12 -20.00
N GLN A 221 -24.61 -27.36 -18.94
CA GLN A 221 -25.94 -27.26 -18.32
C GLN A 221 -26.94 -26.57 -19.25
N ALA A 222 -26.53 -25.49 -19.93
CA ALA A 222 -27.35 -24.79 -20.93
C ALA A 222 -27.71 -25.72 -22.10
N VAL A 223 -26.72 -26.43 -22.66
CA VAL A 223 -26.91 -27.45 -23.70
C VAL A 223 -27.93 -28.51 -23.28
N LYS A 224 -27.83 -29.02 -22.05
CA LYS A 224 -28.76 -30.01 -21.49
C LYS A 224 -30.19 -29.47 -21.32
N THR A 225 -30.32 -28.21 -20.91
CA THR A 225 -31.62 -27.57 -20.63
C THR A 225 -32.34 -27.15 -21.91
N ILE A 226 -31.60 -26.67 -22.92
CA ILE A 226 -32.14 -26.18 -24.20
C ILE A 226 -32.25 -27.33 -25.23
N GLY A 227 -31.60 -28.48 -24.99
CA GLY A 227 -31.67 -29.65 -25.87
C GLY A 227 -30.96 -29.43 -27.21
N VAL A 228 -29.78 -28.79 -27.20
CA VAL A 228 -28.99 -28.53 -28.42
C VAL A 228 -27.89 -29.58 -28.56
N ALA A 229 -27.86 -30.32 -29.67
CA ALA A 229 -26.94 -31.46 -29.82
C ALA A 229 -25.46 -31.06 -30.08
N GLY A 230 -25.18 -29.79 -30.34
CA GLY A 230 -23.83 -29.25 -30.57
C GLY A 230 -23.82 -27.76 -30.99
N PRO A 231 -22.63 -27.12 -31.10
CA PRO A 231 -22.51 -25.71 -31.45
C PRO A 231 -23.11 -25.33 -32.83
N ASP A 232 -23.20 -26.30 -33.75
CA ASP A 232 -23.74 -26.11 -35.11
C ASP A 232 -25.29 -26.16 -35.18
N ASP A 233 -25.96 -26.53 -34.08
CA ASP A 233 -27.42 -26.70 -33.99
C ASP A 233 -28.12 -25.52 -33.28
N LEU A 234 -27.35 -24.46 -32.98
CA LEU A 234 -27.85 -23.19 -32.45
C LEU A 234 -28.34 -22.29 -33.59
N SER A 235 -29.63 -22.37 -33.91
CA SER A 235 -30.26 -21.30 -34.71
C SER A 235 -30.27 -19.99 -33.91
N GLU A 236 -30.12 -18.84 -34.59
CA GLU A 236 -30.16 -17.50 -33.99
C GLU A 236 -31.35 -17.31 -33.03
N LYS A 237 -32.50 -17.93 -33.32
CA LYS A 237 -33.69 -17.88 -32.46
C LYS A 237 -33.49 -18.59 -31.12
N LYS A 238 -32.83 -19.77 -31.09
CA LYS A 238 -32.52 -20.48 -29.83
C LYS A 238 -31.52 -19.70 -28.97
N ILE A 239 -30.52 -19.08 -29.60
CA ILE A 239 -29.55 -18.20 -28.93
C ILE A 239 -30.28 -17.01 -28.31
N THR A 240 -31.13 -16.33 -29.09
CA THR A 240 -31.87 -15.15 -28.63
C THR A 240 -32.82 -15.48 -27.48
N GLN A 241 -33.53 -16.63 -27.55
CA GLN A 241 -34.40 -17.12 -26.47
C GLN A 241 -33.61 -17.35 -25.18
N PHE A 242 -32.44 -17.99 -25.27
CA PHE A 242 -31.60 -18.27 -24.11
C PHE A 242 -30.99 -16.99 -23.50
N ILE A 243 -30.55 -16.05 -24.34
CA ILE A 243 -30.08 -14.73 -23.89
C ILE A 243 -31.21 -13.99 -23.15
N LEU A 244 -32.44 -14.02 -23.66
CA LEU A 244 -33.58 -13.41 -22.99
C LEU A 244 -33.89 -14.06 -21.64
N GLU A 245 -33.75 -15.38 -21.53
CA GLU A 245 -33.95 -16.12 -20.29
C GLU A 245 -32.87 -15.80 -19.25
N LEU A 246 -31.59 -15.77 -19.64
CA LEU A 246 -30.49 -15.33 -18.77
C LEU A 246 -30.61 -13.88 -18.30
N LEU A 247 -31.09 -12.98 -19.18
CA LEU A 247 -31.34 -11.59 -18.81
C LEU A 247 -32.50 -11.46 -17.82
N LYS A 248 -33.51 -12.33 -17.94
CA LYS A 248 -34.64 -12.40 -17.01
C LYS A 248 -34.18 -12.89 -15.64
N ASP A 249 -33.44 -13.99 -15.58
CA ASP A 249 -32.85 -14.52 -14.34
C ASP A 249 -31.94 -13.49 -13.66
N ARG A 250 -31.16 -12.73 -14.45
CA ARG A 250 -30.30 -11.66 -13.93
C ARG A 250 -31.10 -10.51 -13.32
N LYS A 251 -32.24 -10.15 -13.92
CA LYS A 251 -33.15 -9.13 -13.39
C LYS A 251 -33.80 -9.60 -12.10
N GLU A 252 -34.30 -10.83 -12.07
CA GLU A 252 -34.86 -11.46 -10.86
C GLU A 252 -33.82 -11.51 -9.72
N LEU A 253 -32.56 -11.85 -10.02
CA LEU A 253 -31.45 -11.78 -9.07
C LEU A 253 -31.17 -10.37 -8.53
N GLN A 254 -31.35 -9.32 -9.35
CA GLN A 254 -31.21 -7.94 -8.91
C GLN A 254 -32.34 -7.55 -7.97
N GLU A 255 -33.59 -7.90 -8.32
CA GLU A 255 -34.77 -7.65 -7.48
C GLU A 255 -34.65 -8.37 -6.14
N ILE A 256 -34.18 -9.63 -6.12
CA ILE A 256 -33.90 -10.38 -4.88
C ILE A 256 -32.81 -9.69 -4.06
N LYS A 257 -31.72 -9.22 -4.69
CA LYS A 257 -30.65 -8.49 -3.99
C LYS A 257 -31.13 -7.16 -3.41
N GLU A 258 -32.01 -6.45 -4.10
CA GLU A 258 -32.62 -5.21 -3.64
C GLU A 258 -33.60 -5.47 -2.49
N GLN A 259 -34.42 -6.50 -2.57
CA GLN A 259 -35.32 -6.93 -1.49
C GLN A 259 -34.54 -7.38 -0.24
N ALA A 260 -33.43 -8.11 -0.43
CA ALA A 260 -32.54 -8.50 0.67
C ALA A 260 -31.86 -7.28 1.30
N ARG A 261 -31.41 -6.30 0.50
CA ARG A 261 -30.87 -5.03 0.99
C ARG A 261 -31.92 -4.20 1.73
N ALA A 262 -33.15 -4.13 1.23
CA ALA A 262 -34.27 -3.43 1.88
C ALA A 262 -34.65 -4.10 3.22
N SER A 263 -34.68 -5.43 3.26
CA SER A 263 -34.95 -6.22 4.46
C SER A 263 -33.83 -6.09 5.50
N SER A 264 -32.57 -5.94 5.07
CA SER A 264 -31.43 -5.67 5.97
C SER A 264 -31.41 -4.25 6.53
N ARG A 265 -32.01 -3.28 5.83
CA ARG A 265 -32.12 -1.88 6.28
C ARG A 265 -33.32 -1.64 7.21
N SER A 266 -34.39 -2.43 7.09
CA SER A 266 -35.53 -2.40 8.02
C SER A 266 -35.28 -3.16 9.31
N ALA A 267 -34.28 -4.06 9.35
CA ALA A 267 -33.81 -4.73 10.56
C ALA A 267 -32.72 -3.90 11.28
N SER A 268 -33.06 -2.69 11.73
CA SER A 268 -32.28 -2.03 12.80
C SER A 268 -32.80 -2.52 14.17
N PRO A 269 -31.92 -2.94 15.10
CA PRO A 269 -32.36 -3.52 16.37
C PRO A 269 -32.76 -2.41 17.33
N SER A 270 -34.06 -2.25 17.56
CA SER A 270 -34.58 -1.45 18.66
C SER A 270 -34.77 -2.32 19.90
N SER A 271 -33.96 -2.05 20.92
CA SER A 271 -34.16 -2.27 22.36
C SER A 271 -34.79 -3.58 22.85
N ALA A 272 -34.07 -4.35 23.69
CA ALA A 272 -34.39 -4.49 25.13
C ALA A 272 -33.77 -5.75 25.80
N LEU A 273 -33.22 -5.49 26.99
CA LEU A 273 -33.10 -6.35 28.18
C LEU A 273 -32.06 -7.50 28.25
N SER A 274 -31.18 -7.36 29.24
CA SER A 274 -30.38 -8.41 29.88
C SER A 274 -31.26 -9.42 30.62
N PRO A 275 -30.73 -10.62 30.93
CA PRO A 275 -30.38 -10.86 32.34
C PRO A 275 -29.07 -11.64 32.59
N LYS A 276 -28.55 -11.43 33.80
CA LYS A 276 -27.44 -12.12 34.47
C LYS A 276 -27.66 -13.64 34.53
N THR A 277 -26.59 -14.45 34.54
CA THR A 277 -26.10 -15.19 35.73
C THR A 277 -24.94 -16.17 35.42
N SER A 278 -23.96 -16.13 36.33
CA SER A 278 -23.08 -17.19 36.87
C SER A 278 -22.50 -18.33 36.01
N GLY A 279 -21.15 -18.42 36.02
CA GLY A 279 -20.49 -19.44 36.85
C GLY A 279 -19.57 -20.49 36.17
N LYS A 280 -18.36 -20.61 36.74
CA LYS A 280 -17.33 -21.70 36.65
C LYS A 280 -16.44 -21.70 35.39
N SER A 281 -15.14 -21.41 35.44
CA SER A 281 -13.98 -21.99 36.16
C SER A 281 -13.39 -23.26 35.51
N SER A 282 -12.16 -23.14 34.96
CA SER A 282 -11.10 -24.15 34.79
C SER A 282 -10.07 -23.60 33.77
N ARG A 283 -8.93 -22.99 34.12
CA ARG A 283 -7.64 -23.50 34.64
C ARG A 283 -6.94 -24.57 33.75
N ILE A 284 -5.64 -24.32 33.52
CA ILE A 284 -4.53 -25.20 33.06
C ILE A 284 -4.29 -25.16 31.52
N GLY A 285 -3.08 -24.93 30.98
CA GLY A 285 -1.75 -25.00 31.59
C GLY A 285 -0.63 -24.34 30.78
N LYS A 286 0.45 -24.02 31.50
CA LYS A 286 1.76 -23.53 31.05
C LYS A 286 2.59 -24.65 30.41
N ARG A 287 3.28 -24.39 29.29
CA ARG A 287 4.57 -25.03 28.92
C ARG A 287 5.41 -23.99 28.18
N LYS A 288 6.37 -23.36 28.85
CA LYS A 288 7.82 -23.67 28.91
C LYS A 288 8.57 -23.44 27.57
N SER A 289 9.39 -22.40 27.63
CA SER A 289 10.49 -22.02 26.74
C SER A 289 11.45 -23.18 26.45
N SER A 290 12.05 -23.16 25.27
CA SER A 290 13.37 -23.75 25.04
C SER A 290 14.22 -22.82 24.19
N LYS A 291 15.42 -22.64 24.72
CA LYS A 291 16.51 -21.73 24.36
C LYS A 291 17.39 -22.50 23.37
N MET A 292 17.67 -21.95 22.19
CA MET A 292 18.81 -22.42 21.39
C MET A 292 19.67 -21.23 20.98
N VAL A 293 20.94 -21.34 21.39
CA VAL A 293 22.01 -20.38 21.19
C VAL A 293 22.68 -20.62 19.84
N ALA A 294 23.06 -19.50 19.24
CA ALA A 294 23.76 -19.22 18.00
C ALA A 294 24.81 -20.23 17.49
N LYS A 295 24.94 -20.27 16.15
CA LYS A 295 26.22 -20.25 15.45
C LYS A 295 26.08 -19.55 14.10
N THR A 296 26.65 -18.36 14.01
CA THR A 296 26.76 -17.54 12.79
C THR A 296 28.00 -17.96 11.99
N PRO A 297 27.91 -18.19 10.67
CA PRO A 297 29.05 -18.00 9.78
C PRO A 297 28.99 -16.60 9.14
N ALA A 298 30.14 -15.95 9.12
CA ALA A 298 30.36 -14.62 8.55
C ALA A 298 29.97 -14.56 7.06
N ALA A 299 29.30 -13.47 6.66
CA ALA A 299 28.98 -13.18 5.27
C ALA A 299 30.03 -12.24 4.65
N PRO A 300 30.30 -12.35 3.34
CA PRO A 300 31.37 -11.61 2.66
C PRO A 300 30.95 -10.18 2.35
N LYS A 301 31.93 -9.27 2.43
CA LYS A 301 31.82 -7.90 1.90
C LYS A 301 31.61 -7.97 0.39
N VAL A 302 30.44 -7.54 -0.10
CA VAL A 302 30.21 -7.28 -1.52
C VAL A 302 29.70 -5.87 -1.68
N THR A 303 30.48 -5.11 -2.45
CA THR A 303 30.34 -3.71 -2.81
C THR A 303 29.15 -3.50 -3.74
N GLY A 304 28.08 -2.89 -3.24
CA GLY A 304 26.96 -2.37 -4.02
C GLY A 304 26.94 -0.84 -3.96
N ARG A 305 26.80 -0.19 -5.12
CA ARG A 305 26.92 1.26 -5.32
C ARG A 305 25.98 2.06 -4.39
N LYS A 306 26.59 2.87 -3.53
CA LYS A 306 25.93 4.01 -2.87
C LYS A 306 25.47 5.02 -3.93
N PRO A 307 24.35 5.74 -3.70
CA PRO A 307 24.03 6.90 -4.52
C PRO A 307 25.18 7.91 -4.39
N SER A 308 25.68 8.36 -5.54
CA SER A 308 26.81 9.26 -5.61
C SER A 308 26.45 10.57 -4.89
N SER A 309 27.11 10.85 -3.77
CA SER A 309 27.25 12.21 -3.25
C SER A 309 28.07 12.99 -4.27
N LYS A 310 27.41 13.62 -5.25
CA LYS A 310 28.07 14.67 -6.02
C LYS A 310 28.23 15.85 -5.07
N ASN A 311 29.48 16.15 -4.76
CA ASN A 311 29.90 17.37 -4.09
C ASN A 311 29.31 18.56 -4.86
N TYR A 312 28.48 19.36 -4.19
CA TYR A 312 28.15 20.71 -4.64
C TYR A 312 28.93 21.67 -3.74
N SER A 313 30.08 22.10 -4.25
CA SER A 313 30.67 23.39 -3.89
C SER A 313 29.93 24.51 -4.61
#